data_AF-A0AAW2VEI8-F1
#
_entry.id   AF-A0AAW2VEI8-F1
#
_cell.length_a   1.000
_cell.length_b   1.000
_cell.length_c   1.000
_cell.angle_alpha   90.00
_cell.angle_beta   90.00
_cell.angle_gamma   90.00
#
_symmetry.space_group_name_H-M   'P 1'
#
loop_
_entity.id
_entity.type
_entity.pdbx_description
1 polymer ?
#
loop_
_entity_poly.entity_id
_entity_poly.type
_entity_poly.pdbx_seq_one_letter_code
_entity_poly.pdbx_strand_id
1 'polypeptide(L)'
;MTDKTMNMILELMKDVLPKDNLVPSSFYWARKLLSGIELGYKKIDVCRYDCALFWKENEQDNFCPVCNEPRWKYNDDKGKRIPIKSMWYFPLKSRLQRLFMSSKTASDMRWHAEKRIDVEGSLSHPADSIAWKDFDKQYPDFARDPRNIRLDLATDGFNSFGNMSTSYSMWPVILIPYNMPLYKYMKDEFFMMPLLIPGPRAPGKDILVIAFLKF
;
A
#
# COMPACT_ATOMS: atom_id res chain seq x y z
N MET A 1 19.60 -20.76 2.70
CA MET A 1 20.75 -20.26 1.90
C MET A 1 21.64 -19.42 2.80
N THR A 2 22.96 -19.51 2.64
CA THR A 2 23.91 -18.67 3.40
C THR A 2 24.35 -17.47 2.56
N ASP A 3 24.81 -16.39 3.21
CA ASP A 3 25.34 -15.20 2.54
C ASP A 3 26.49 -15.55 1.58
N LYS A 4 27.29 -16.56 1.91
CA LYS A 4 28.37 -17.07 1.07
C LYS A 4 27.85 -17.68 -0.24
N THR A 5 26.79 -18.49 -0.17
CA THR A 5 26.14 -19.05 -1.37
C THR A 5 25.57 -17.94 -2.26
N MET A 6 24.97 -16.89 -1.66
CA MET A 6 24.44 -15.76 -2.43
C MET A 6 25.54 -14.93 -3.11
N ASN A 7 26.68 -14.71 -2.44
CA ASN A 7 27.82 -14.02 -3.05
C ASN A 7 28.33 -14.77 -4.29
N MET A 8 28.47 -16.09 -4.22
CA MET A 8 28.91 -16.91 -5.35
C MET A 8 27.95 -16.83 -6.55
N ILE A 9 26.64 -16.78 -6.31
CA ILE A 9 25.64 -16.59 -7.37
C ILE A 9 25.76 -15.20 -8.00
N LEU A 10 25.94 -14.15 -7.18
CA LEU A 10 26.08 -12.78 -7.67
C LEU A 10 27.37 -12.59 -8.49
N GLU A 11 28.47 -13.22 -8.09
CA GLU A 11 29.72 -13.26 -8.86
C GLU A 11 29.49 -13.93 -10.22
N LEU A 12 28.87 -15.11 -10.25
CA LEU A 12 28.53 -15.79 -11.50
C LEU A 12 27.65 -14.93 -12.42
N MET A 13 26.61 -14.28 -11.87
CA MET A 13 25.74 -13.41 -12.66
C MET A 13 26.50 -12.21 -13.23
N LYS A 14 27.45 -11.65 -12.47
CA LYS A 14 28.26 -10.52 -12.90
C LYS A 14 29.21 -10.88 -14.04
N ASP A 15 29.75 -12.10 -14.03
CA ASP A 15 30.65 -12.62 -15.07
C ASP A 15 29.92 -12.98 -16.37
N VAL A 16 28.67 -13.45 -16.27
CA VAL A 16 27.87 -13.87 -17.44
C VAL A 16 27.20 -12.71 -18.15
N LEU A 17 26.93 -11.60 -17.45
CA LEU A 17 26.26 -10.43 -18.01
C LEU A 17 27.24 -9.45 -18.69
N PRO A 18 26.76 -8.53 -19.54
CA PRO A 18 27.60 -7.51 -20.20
C PRO A 18 28.45 -6.69 -19.21
N LYS A 19 29.63 -6.21 -19.64
CA LYS A 19 30.62 -5.56 -18.75
C LYS A 19 30.09 -4.33 -17.99
N ASP A 20 29.03 -3.71 -18.48
CA ASP A 20 28.35 -2.53 -17.94
C ASP A 20 27.15 -2.87 -17.02
N ASN A 21 27.01 -4.13 -16.61
CA ASN A 21 25.91 -4.56 -15.75
C ASN A 21 25.95 -3.93 -14.35
N LEU A 22 24.76 -3.73 -13.77
CA LEU A 22 24.56 -3.14 -12.44
C LEU A 22 24.38 -4.20 -11.33
N VAL A 23 24.86 -5.44 -11.53
CA VAL A 23 24.70 -6.49 -10.52
C VAL A 23 25.50 -6.14 -9.26
N PRO A 24 24.88 -6.20 -8.06
CA PRO A 24 25.58 -5.92 -6.80
C PRO A 24 26.76 -6.87 -6.59
N SER A 25 27.86 -6.35 -6.05
CA SER A 25 29.10 -7.11 -5.83
C SER A 25 29.05 -8.08 -4.64
N SER A 26 28.01 -8.01 -3.80
CA SER A 26 27.82 -8.94 -2.69
C SER A 26 26.36 -8.96 -2.25
N PHE A 27 25.99 -10.00 -1.50
CA PHE A 27 24.69 -10.13 -0.88
C PHE A 27 24.40 -8.99 0.10
N TYR A 28 25.43 -8.51 0.81
CA TYR A 28 25.30 -7.32 1.65
C TYR A 28 24.92 -6.08 0.82
N TRP A 29 25.61 -5.84 -0.30
CA TRP A 29 25.29 -4.72 -1.19
C TRP A 29 23.94 -4.88 -1.87
N ALA A 30 23.58 -6.10 -2.27
CA ALA A 30 22.26 -6.42 -2.78
C ALA A 30 21.19 -6.11 -1.74
N ARG A 31 21.37 -6.53 -0.48
CA ARG A 31 20.47 -6.19 0.63
C ARG A 31 20.44 -4.71 0.95
N LYS A 32 21.55 -3.99 0.82
CA LYS A 32 21.60 -2.53 1.04
C LYS A 32 20.91 -1.75 -0.09
N LEU A 33 21.05 -2.21 -1.33
CA LEU A 33 20.30 -1.68 -2.46
C LEU A 33 18.81 -1.98 -2.29
N LEU A 34 18.48 -3.23 -1.96
CA LEU A 34 17.14 -3.67 -1.66
C LEU A 34 16.58 -2.98 -0.42
N SER A 35 17.36 -2.58 0.60
CA SER A 35 16.84 -1.83 1.74
C SER A 35 16.39 -0.42 1.37
N GLY A 36 16.95 0.15 0.29
CA GLY A 36 16.41 1.38 -0.31
C GLY A 36 15.12 1.15 -1.12
N ILE A 37 14.87 -0.10 -1.51
CA ILE A 37 13.69 -0.55 -2.26
C ILE A 37 12.63 -1.16 -1.33
N GLU A 38 13.01 -1.72 -0.20
CA GLU A 38 12.16 -2.16 0.90
C GLU A 38 11.52 -0.90 1.46
N LEU A 39 10.24 -0.76 1.16
CA LEU A 39 9.46 0.35 1.63
C LEU A 39 9.18 0.10 3.08
N GLY A 40 10.08 0.60 3.92
CA GLY A 40 9.89 0.68 5.36
C GLY A 40 8.51 1.24 5.67
N TYR A 41 7.96 0.86 6.81
CA TYR A 41 6.70 1.39 7.27
C TYR A 41 6.92 2.63 8.13
N LYS A 42 5.91 3.48 8.19
CA LYS A 42 5.77 4.51 9.20
C LYS A 42 4.72 4.05 10.19
N LYS A 43 5.06 4.08 11.48
CA LYS A 43 4.08 3.83 12.53
C LYS A 43 3.35 5.14 12.82
N ILE A 44 2.03 5.11 12.75
CA ILE A 44 1.17 6.29 12.90
C ILE A 44 0.23 6.03 14.07
N ASP A 45 0.15 6.98 15.00
CA ASP A 45 -0.79 6.87 16.10
C ASP A 45 -2.19 7.24 15.65
N VAL A 46 -3.16 6.53 16.19
CA VAL A 46 -4.57 6.63 15.78
C VAL A 46 -5.41 6.84 17.02
N CYS A 47 -6.48 7.61 16.89
CA CYS A 47 -7.52 7.66 17.91
C CYS A 47 -8.04 6.26 18.23
N ARG A 48 -8.35 5.99 19.50
CA ARG A 48 -8.94 4.72 19.97
C ARG A 48 -10.16 4.27 19.15
N TYR A 49 -10.97 5.23 18.70
CA TYR A 49 -12.19 5.03 17.92
C TYR A 49 -12.03 5.34 16.43
N ASP A 50 -10.79 5.40 15.92
CA ASP A 50 -10.48 5.60 14.49
C ASP A 50 -10.96 6.93 13.90
N CYS A 51 -11.31 7.92 14.73
CA CYS A 51 -11.82 9.22 14.27
C CYS A 51 -10.77 10.12 13.61
N ALA A 52 -9.50 9.93 13.95
CA ALA A 52 -8.40 10.78 13.47
C ALA A 52 -7.06 10.05 13.52
N LEU A 53 -6.16 10.45 12.62
CA LEU A 53 -4.75 10.08 12.63
C LEU A 53 -3.96 11.20 13.30
N PHE A 54 -3.06 10.86 14.22
CA PHE A 54 -2.07 11.79 14.77
C PHE A 54 -0.90 11.90 13.79
N TRP A 55 -1.16 12.55 12.66
CA TRP A 55 -0.29 12.63 11.50
C TRP A 55 -0.35 14.04 10.89
N LYS A 56 0.77 14.53 10.34
CA LYS A 56 0.90 15.88 9.77
C LYS A 56 0.38 16.95 10.72
N GLU A 57 -0.75 17.57 10.41
CA GLU A 57 -1.33 18.68 11.17
C GLU A 57 -1.64 18.30 12.62
N ASN A 58 -1.94 17.02 12.87
CA ASN A 58 -2.30 16.49 14.18
C ASN A 58 -1.14 15.72 14.86
N GLU A 59 0.08 15.82 14.34
CA GLU A 59 1.23 15.05 14.85
C GLU A 59 1.61 15.43 16.28
N GLN A 60 1.38 16.68 16.69
CA GLN A 60 1.71 17.16 18.04
C GLN A 60 0.53 17.10 19.01
N ASP A 61 -0.64 16.66 18.55
CA ASP A 61 -1.83 16.60 19.39
C ASP A 61 -1.73 15.46 20.42
N ASN A 62 -2.14 15.78 21.65
CA ASN A 62 -2.26 14.80 22.73
C ASN A 62 -3.67 14.23 22.87
N PHE A 63 -4.67 14.87 22.26
CA PHE A 63 -6.08 14.48 22.29
C PHE A 63 -6.64 14.46 20.87
N CYS A 64 -7.58 13.57 20.60
CA CYS A 64 -8.23 13.48 19.29
C CYS A 64 -9.02 14.77 19.02
N PRO A 65 -8.83 15.44 17.87
CA PRO A 65 -9.56 16.66 17.54
C PRO A 65 -11.07 16.46 17.35
N VAL A 66 -11.53 15.22 17.19
CA VAL A 66 -12.95 14.88 16.93
C VAL A 66 -13.68 14.45 18.20
N CYS A 67 -13.11 13.52 18.98
CA CYS A 67 -13.77 12.93 20.15
C CYS A 67 -13.08 13.24 21.48
N ASN A 68 -12.00 14.02 21.46
CA ASN A 68 -11.21 14.41 22.63
C ASN A 68 -10.61 13.24 23.44
N GLU A 69 -10.59 12.02 22.89
CA GLU A 69 -9.91 10.88 23.51
C GLU A 69 -8.38 11.10 23.56
N PRO A 70 -7.71 10.68 24.63
CA PRO A 70 -6.27 10.81 24.75
C PRO A 70 -5.54 9.95 23.70
N ARG A 71 -4.41 10.45 23.20
CA ARG A 71 -3.49 9.70 22.33
C ARG A 71 -2.70 8.64 23.11
N TRP A 72 -2.33 8.96 24.35
CA TRP A 72 -1.39 8.19 25.16
C TRP A 72 -2.10 7.47 26.31
N LYS A 73 -1.67 6.25 26.61
CA LYS A 73 -1.89 5.62 27.91
C LYS A 73 -0.67 5.89 28.80
N TYR A 74 -0.94 6.22 30.06
CA TYR A 74 0.09 6.36 31.08
C TYR A 74 0.39 4.99 31.69
N ASN A 75 1.66 4.68 31.87
CA ASN A 75 2.10 3.46 32.55
C ASN A 75 2.86 3.91 33.79
N ASP A 76 2.27 3.67 34.96
CA ASP A 76 2.68 4.29 36.24
C ASP A 76 4.12 3.94 36.63
N ASP A 77 4.67 2.83 36.12
CA ASP A 77 5.98 2.33 36.55
C ASP A 77 7.19 2.92 35.80
N LYS A 78 7.01 3.63 34.67
CA LYS A 78 8.15 4.06 33.82
C LYS A 78 8.05 5.44 33.20
N GLY A 79 6.96 6.20 33.41
CA GLY A 79 6.76 7.51 32.79
C GLY A 79 6.75 7.51 31.25
N LYS A 80 6.74 6.33 30.61
CA LYS A 80 6.76 6.19 29.15
C LYS A 80 5.35 6.37 28.61
N ARG A 81 5.18 7.37 27.73
CA ARG A 81 3.95 7.55 26.95
C ARG A 81 3.88 6.45 25.89
N ILE A 82 2.85 5.62 25.96
CA ILE A 82 2.60 4.57 24.96
C ILE A 82 1.34 4.98 24.21
N PRO A 83 1.32 4.99 22.87
CA PRO A 83 0.12 5.33 22.14
C PRO A 83 -0.96 4.27 22.40
N ILE A 84 -2.22 4.71 22.53
CA ILE A 84 -3.35 3.83 22.78
C ILE A 84 -3.57 2.89 21.59
N LYS A 85 -3.47 3.42 20.38
CA LYS A 85 -3.59 2.68 19.13
C LYS A 85 -2.59 3.24 18.12
N SER A 86 -1.98 2.37 17.34
CA SER A 86 -1.13 2.76 16.20
C SER A 86 -1.40 1.84 15.03
N MET A 87 -1.17 2.33 13.82
CA MET A 87 -1.22 1.56 12.58
C MET A 87 0.12 1.62 11.86
N TRP A 88 0.33 0.71 10.91
CA TRP A 88 1.49 0.72 10.03
C TRP A 88 1.08 1.25 8.66
N TYR A 89 1.72 2.33 8.23
CA TYR A 89 1.58 2.90 6.90
C TYR A 89 2.79 2.54 6.04
N PHE A 90 2.53 1.90 4.91
CA PHE A 90 3.51 1.57 3.89
C PHE A 90 3.41 2.59 2.76
N PRO A 91 4.44 3.45 2.56
CA PRO A 91 4.37 4.54 1.59
C PRO A 91 4.00 4.09 0.18
N LEU A 92 2.99 4.73 -0.40
CA LEU A 92 2.45 4.37 -1.71
C LEU A 92 3.18 4.99 -2.88
N LYS A 93 3.62 6.25 -2.76
CA LYS A 93 4.20 7.01 -3.88
C LYS A 93 5.25 6.22 -4.65
N SER A 94 6.22 5.64 -3.94
CA SER A 94 7.28 4.85 -4.57
C SER A 94 6.79 3.50 -5.11
N ARG A 95 5.74 2.89 -4.52
CA ARG A 95 5.11 1.66 -5.07
C ARG A 95 4.44 1.96 -6.39
N LEU A 96 3.65 3.03 -6.45
CA LEU A 96 2.94 3.46 -7.64
C LEU A 96 3.92 3.86 -8.75
N GLN A 97 5.00 4.58 -8.42
CA GLN A 97 6.05 4.91 -9.38
C GLN A 97 6.69 3.66 -10.02
N ARG A 98 6.90 2.58 -9.24
CA ARG A 98 7.48 1.31 -9.75
C ARG A 98 6.62 0.65 -10.81
N LEU A 99 5.30 0.81 -10.76
CA LEU A 99 4.40 0.28 -11.78
C LEU A 99 4.70 0.86 -13.18
N PHE A 100 5.35 2.03 -13.24
CA PHE A 100 5.74 2.68 -14.49
C PHE A 100 7.23 2.58 -14.83
N MET A 101 8.06 1.96 -13.99
CA MET A 101 9.51 1.85 -14.23
C MET A 101 9.86 0.82 -15.32
N SER A 102 9.00 -0.18 -15.53
CA SER A 102 9.13 -1.15 -16.62
C SER A 102 8.25 -0.76 -17.79
N SER A 103 8.77 -0.78 -19.01
CA SER A 103 7.99 -0.48 -20.23
C SER A 103 6.78 -1.42 -20.38
N LYS A 104 6.95 -2.70 -19.99
CA LYS A 104 5.87 -3.70 -20.02
C LYS A 104 4.76 -3.34 -19.04
N THR A 105 5.10 -3.15 -17.76
CA THR A 105 4.13 -2.82 -16.71
C THR A 105 3.50 -1.45 -16.96
N ALA A 106 4.26 -0.47 -17.46
CA ALA A 106 3.74 0.84 -17.83
C ALA A 106 2.70 0.75 -18.96
N SER A 107 2.88 -0.13 -19.95
CA SER A 107 1.86 -0.38 -20.97
C SER A 107 0.62 -1.04 -20.38
N ASP A 108 0.79 -1.98 -19.45
CA ASP A 108 -0.36 -2.57 -18.73
C ASP A 108 -1.12 -1.50 -17.93
N MET A 109 -0.42 -0.57 -17.27
CA MET A 109 -1.03 0.54 -16.52
C MET A 109 -1.79 1.56 -17.38
N ARG A 110 -1.72 1.47 -18.71
CA ARG A 110 -2.52 2.28 -19.64
C ARG A 110 -3.51 1.43 -20.44
N TRP A 111 -3.56 0.13 -20.18
CA TRP A 111 -4.35 -0.83 -20.96
C TRP A 111 -5.83 -0.47 -20.99
N HIS A 112 -6.41 -0.05 -19.85
CA HIS A 112 -7.82 0.33 -19.74
C HIS A 112 -8.29 1.41 -20.75
N ALA A 113 -7.37 2.25 -21.21
CA ALA A 113 -7.62 3.34 -22.15
C ALA A 113 -7.10 3.04 -23.56
N GLU A 114 -5.93 2.41 -23.68
CA GLU A 114 -5.25 2.20 -24.97
C GLU A 114 -5.66 0.91 -25.70
N LYS A 115 -6.01 -0.14 -24.95
CA LYS A 115 -6.13 -1.51 -25.48
C LYS A 115 -7.45 -2.19 -25.11
N ARG A 116 -8.20 -1.65 -24.15
CA ARG A 116 -9.52 -2.16 -23.77
C ARG A 116 -10.49 -2.00 -24.94
N ILE A 117 -11.30 -3.03 -25.18
CA ILE A 117 -12.42 -2.99 -26.12
C ILE A 117 -13.69 -2.84 -25.28
N ASP A 118 -14.38 -1.70 -25.44
CA ASP A 118 -15.68 -1.46 -24.78
C ASP A 118 -16.78 -2.15 -25.60
N VAL A 119 -17.39 -3.18 -25.03
CA VAL A 119 -18.50 -3.90 -25.65
C VAL A 119 -19.77 -3.50 -24.92
N GLU A 120 -20.70 -2.88 -25.64
CA GLU A 120 -21.96 -2.40 -25.06
C GLU A 120 -22.73 -3.55 -24.40
N GLY A 121 -23.19 -3.32 -23.17
CA GLY A 121 -23.88 -4.33 -22.36
C GLY A 121 -22.99 -5.37 -21.69
N SER A 122 -21.67 -5.32 -21.86
CA SER A 122 -20.71 -6.22 -21.21
C SER A 122 -19.93 -5.52 -20.10
N LEU A 123 -19.78 -6.20 -18.95
CA LEU A 123 -18.95 -5.75 -17.83
C LEU A 123 -17.71 -6.65 -17.74
N SER A 124 -16.80 -6.46 -18.67
CA SER A 124 -15.54 -7.20 -18.79
C SER A 124 -14.40 -6.59 -17.99
N HIS A 125 -14.53 -5.34 -17.56
CA HIS A 125 -13.51 -4.62 -16.80
C HIS A 125 -14.17 -3.57 -15.88
N PRO A 126 -13.58 -3.21 -14.73
CA PRO A 126 -14.12 -2.15 -13.87
C PRO A 126 -14.38 -0.81 -14.59
N ALA A 127 -13.60 -0.52 -15.63
CA ALA A 127 -13.81 0.66 -16.50
C ALA A 127 -15.12 0.65 -17.30
N ASP A 128 -15.76 -0.51 -17.45
CA ASP A 128 -17.05 -0.64 -18.14
C ASP A 128 -18.21 -0.17 -17.22
N SER A 129 -17.96 -0.10 -15.91
CA SER A 129 -18.96 0.23 -14.89
C SER A 129 -19.44 1.68 -14.99
N ILE A 130 -20.69 1.89 -14.54
CA ILE A 130 -21.30 3.22 -14.45
C ILE A 130 -20.49 4.12 -13.51
N ALA A 131 -20.01 3.59 -12.38
CA ALA A 131 -19.23 4.35 -11.41
C ALA A 131 -17.94 4.94 -12.01
N TRP A 132 -17.22 4.16 -12.82
CA TRP A 132 -16.02 4.64 -13.50
C TRP A 132 -16.36 5.70 -14.56
N LYS A 133 -17.37 5.43 -15.38
CA LYS A 133 -17.83 6.36 -16.43
C LYS A 133 -18.30 7.69 -15.84
N ASP A 134 -19.00 7.66 -14.72
CA ASP A 134 -19.48 8.86 -14.05
C ASP A 134 -18.34 9.63 -13.36
N PHE A 135 -17.35 8.94 -12.79
CA PHE A 135 -16.12 9.56 -12.31
C PHE A 135 -15.37 10.27 -13.45
N ASP A 136 -15.25 9.64 -14.61
CA ASP A 136 -14.57 10.23 -15.77
C ASP A 136 -15.29 11.48 -16.31
N LYS A 137 -16.63 11.51 -16.24
CA LYS A 137 -17.42 12.72 -16.55
C LYS A 137 -17.21 13.83 -15.53
N GLN A 138 -17.08 13.49 -14.25
CA GLN A 138 -16.90 14.47 -13.18
C GLN A 138 -15.49 15.07 -13.17
N TYR A 139 -14.48 14.28 -13.54
CA TYR A 139 -13.07 14.68 -13.53
C TYR A 139 -12.40 14.47 -14.90
N PRO A 140 -12.79 15.25 -15.93
CA PRO A 140 -12.30 15.05 -17.29
C PRO A 140 -10.79 15.24 -17.42
N ASP A 141 -10.20 16.19 -16.67
CA ASP A 141 -8.74 16.39 -16.66
C ASP A 141 -7.99 15.18 -16.11
N PHE A 142 -8.57 14.49 -15.11
CA PHE A 142 -8.01 13.25 -14.59
C PHE A 142 -8.17 12.11 -15.61
N ALA A 143 -9.36 11.98 -16.20
CA ALA A 143 -9.63 10.92 -17.17
C ALA A 143 -8.78 11.02 -18.45
N ARG A 144 -8.38 12.25 -18.83
CA ARG A 144 -7.60 12.51 -20.04
C ARG A 144 -6.20 11.87 -20.04
N ASP A 145 -5.55 11.75 -18.88
CA ASP A 145 -4.24 11.10 -18.80
C ASP A 145 -4.40 9.62 -18.42
N PRO A 146 -4.15 8.66 -19.33
CA PRO A 146 -4.28 7.23 -19.05
C PRO A 146 -3.28 6.71 -18.01
N ARG A 147 -2.29 7.51 -17.61
CA ARG A 147 -1.35 7.18 -16.53
C ARG A 147 -1.92 7.46 -15.14
N ASN A 148 -3.02 8.20 -15.05
CA ASN A 148 -3.70 8.44 -13.79
C ASN A 148 -4.26 7.11 -13.25
N ILE A 149 -3.83 6.77 -12.03
CA ILE A 149 -4.07 5.45 -11.46
C ILE A 149 -5.43 5.45 -10.78
N ARG A 150 -6.23 4.43 -11.09
CA ARG A 150 -7.47 4.10 -10.42
C ARG A 150 -7.23 2.84 -9.60
N LEU A 151 -7.49 2.98 -8.31
CA LEU A 151 -7.20 1.96 -7.31
C LEU A 151 -8.52 1.46 -6.76
N ASP A 152 -8.64 0.14 -6.70
CA ASP A 152 -9.62 -0.48 -5.84
C ASP A 152 -9.09 -0.55 -4.41
N LEU A 153 -10.00 -0.54 -3.46
CA LEU A 153 -9.71 -0.65 -2.04
C LEU A 153 -10.49 -1.81 -1.47
N ALA A 154 -9.76 -2.80 -0.96
CA ALA A 154 -10.31 -3.91 -0.21
C ALA A 154 -9.75 -3.89 1.23
N THR A 155 -10.58 -4.28 2.19
CA THR A 155 -10.13 -4.53 3.56
C THR A 155 -10.87 -5.74 4.09
N ASP A 156 -10.15 -6.61 4.79
CA ASP A 156 -10.70 -7.78 5.45
C ASP A 156 -10.08 -7.94 6.83
N GLY A 157 -10.80 -8.56 7.75
CA GLY A 157 -10.35 -8.82 9.11
C GLY A 157 -9.57 -10.13 9.16
N PHE A 158 -8.28 -10.06 9.50
CA PHE A 158 -7.44 -11.24 9.69
C PHE A 158 -7.10 -11.45 11.16
N ASN A 159 -7.23 -12.70 11.64
CA ASN A 159 -6.78 -13.10 12.98
C ASN A 159 -5.54 -14.01 12.89
N SER A 160 -4.38 -13.46 13.19
CA SER A 160 -3.09 -14.17 13.09
C SER A 160 -2.89 -15.27 14.15
N PHE A 161 -3.72 -15.35 15.18
CA PHE A 161 -3.59 -16.31 16.28
C PHE A 161 -4.58 -17.49 16.21
N GLY A 162 -5.35 -17.60 15.11
CA GLY A 162 -6.31 -18.69 14.91
C GLY A 162 -7.53 -18.64 15.84
N ASN A 163 -8.38 -19.66 15.74
CA ASN A 163 -9.72 -19.76 16.37
C ASN A 163 -9.75 -19.72 17.92
N MET A 164 -8.62 -19.54 18.60
CA MET A 164 -8.53 -19.61 20.07
C MET A 164 -8.31 -18.26 20.76
N SER A 165 -8.27 -17.14 20.02
CA SER A 165 -8.15 -15.81 20.63
C SER A 165 -8.77 -14.73 19.76
N THR A 166 -9.86 -14.12 20.21
CA THR A 166 -10.45 -12.90 19.60
C THR A 166 -9.78 -11.60 20.09
N SER A 167 -8.76 -11.72 20.94
CA SER A 167 -8.12 -10.55 21.57
C SER A 167 -7.26 -9.73 20.61
N TYR A 168 -6.90 -10.29 19.45
CA TYR A 168 -6.06 -9.64 18.46
C TYR A 168 -6.52 -9.96 17.04
N SER A 169 -7.03 -8.95 16.34
CA SER A 169 -7.20 -8.99 14.88
C SER A 169 -6.48 -7.82 14.23
N MET A 170 -6.24 -7.97 12.94
CA MET A 170 -5.56 -7.00 12.10
C MET A 170 -6.36 -6.81 10.83
N TRP A 171 -6.43 -5.57 10.37
CA TRP A 171 -7.15 -5.18 9.17
C TRP A 171 -6.14 -4.69 8.15
N PRO A 172 -5.63 -5.58 7.27
CA PRO A 172 -4.93 -5.14 6.07
C PRO A 172 -5.88 -4.32 5.20
N VAL A 173 -5.38 -3.19 4.70
CA VAL A 173 -5.98 -2.48 3.58
C VAL A 173 -5.15 -2.81 2.36
N ILE A 174 -5.80 -3.33 1.33
CA ILE A 174 -5.21 -3.76 0.07
C ILE A 174 -5.69 -2.82 -1.02
N LEU A 175 -4.76 -2.37 -1.84
CA LEU A 175 -5.01 -1.59 -3.05
C LEU A 175 -4.64 -2.38 -4.29
N ILE A 176 -5.49 -2.27 -5.31
CA ILE A 176 -5.34 -3.00 -6.57
C ILE A 176 -5.42 -1.99 -7.73
N PRO A 177 -4.42 -1.94 -8.63
CA PRO A 177 -4.43 -1.01 -9.76
C PRO A 177 -5.33 -1.51 -10.89
N TYR A 178 -6.58 -1.04 -10.91
CA TYR A 178 -7.57 -1.38 -11.94
C TYR A 178 -7.26 -0.80 -13.33
N ASN A 179 -6.14 -0.12 -13.53
CA ASN A 179 -5.70 0.30 -14.85
C ASN A 179 -5.27 -0.87 -15.76
N MET A 180 -4.82 -1.96 -15.14
CA MET A 180 -4.27 -3.14 -15.82
C MET A 180 -5.38 -4.06 -16.36
N PRO A 181 -5.09 -4.98 -17.28
CA PRO A 181 -6.07 -5.99 -17.69
C PRO A 181 -6.43 -6.96 -16.56
N LEU A 182 -7.64 -7.54 -16.62
CA LEU A 182 -8.18 -8.49 -15.63
C LEU A 182 -7.18 -9.56 -15.18
N TYR A 183 -6.53 -10.21 -16.14
CA TYR A 183 -5.61 -11.33 -15.89
C TYR A 183 -4.28 -10.91 -15.24
N LYS A 184 -4.06 -9.59 -15.07
CA LYS A 184 -2.90 -9.04 -14.35
C LYS A 184 -3.27 -8.49 -13.00
N TYR A 185 -4.22 -7.56 -12.89
CA TYR A 185 -4.41 -6.87 -11.60
C TYR A 185 -4.86 -7.80 -10.47
N MET A 186 -5.48 -8.95 -10.78
CA MET A 186 -5.86 -9.97 -9.79
C MET A 186 -4.70 -10.84 -9.30
N LYS A 187 -3.47 -10.64 -9.83
CA LYS A 187 -2.29 -11.32 -9.32
C LYS A 187 -1.80 -10.65 -8.04
N ASP A 188 -1.38 -11.49 -7.09
CA ASP A 188 -0.81 -11.10 -5.80
C ASP A 188 0.37 -10.11 -5.93
N GLU A 189 1.16 -10.23 -6.99
CA GLU A 189 2.26 -9.31 -7.32
C GLU A 189 1.84 -7.83 -7.41
N PHE A 190 0.58 -7.55 -7.75
CA PHE A 190 0.05 -6.19 -7.91
C PHE A 190 -0.78 -5.71 -6.72
N PHE A 191 -0.99 -6.57 -5.72
CA PHE A 191 -1.67 -6.19 -4.49
C PHE A 191 -0.71 -5.38 -3.62
N MET A 192 -1.06 -4.12 -3.37
CA MET A 192 -0.31 -3.25 -2.48
C MET A 192 -1.02 -3.16 -1.15
N MET A 193 -0.35 -3.51 -0.05
CA MET A 193 -0.90 -3.28 1.29
C MET A 193 -0.36 -1.94 1.85
N PRO A 194 -1.05 -0.80 1.67
CA PRO A 194 -0.63 0.48 2.24
C PRO A 194 -0.83 0.58 3.75
N LEU A 195 -1.80 -0.11 4.33
CA LEU A 195 -2.16 0.07 5.72
C LEU A 195 -2.35 -1.28 6.40
N LEU A 196 -1.92 -1.35 7.65
CA LEU A 196 -2.19 -2.46 8.53
C LEU A 196 -2.67 -1.89 9.86
N ILE A 197 -3.93 -2.16 10.19
CA ILE A 197 -4.61 -1.53 11.33
C ILE A 197 -4.88 -2.62 12.38
N PRO A 198 -4.25 -2.58 13.56
CA PRO A 198 -4.53 -3.54 14.61
C PRO A 198 -5.83 -3.18 15.33
N GLY A 199 -6.58 -4.20 15.74
CA GLY A 199 -7.72 -4.07 16.62
C GLY A 199 -8.86 -5.03 16.27
N PRO A 200 -9.66 -5.43 17.27
CA PRO A 200 -10.78 -6.38 17.13
C PRO A 200 -11.93 -5.87 16.26
N ARG A 201 -11.97 -4.57 15.98
CA ARG A 201 -13.04 -3.90 15.26
C ARG A 201 -12.57 -3.45 13.89
N ALA A 202 -13.44 -3.60 12.90
CA ALA A 202 -13.23 -3.07 11.56
C ALA A 202 -12.88 -1.58 11.63
N PRO A 203 -11.90 -1.11 10.86
CA PRO A 203 -11.63 0.31 10.74
C PRO A 203 -12.90 1.02 10.26
N GLY A 204 -13.29 2.10 10.94
CA GLY A 204 -14.42 2.93 10.49
C GLY A 204 -14.16 3.49 9.09
N LYS A 205 -15.21 3.74 8.30
CA LYS A 205 -15.07 4.31 6.94
C LYS A 205 -14.19 5.56 6.92
N ASP A 206 -14.28 6.37 7.98
CA ASP A 206 -13.55 7.62 8.11
C ASP A 206 -12.02 7.42 8.11
N ILE A 207 -11.49 6.36 8.74
CA ILE A 207 -10.03 6.19 8.81
C ILE A 207 -9.42 5.82 7.45
N LEU A 208 -10.16 5.08 6.62
CA LEU A 208 -9.75 4.72 5.27
C LEU A 208 -9.73 5.98 4.40
N VAL A 209 -10.80 6.77 4.44
CA VAL A 209 -10.88 8.05 3.70
C VAL A 209 -9.81 9.03 4.18
N ILE A 210 -9.63 9.21 5.50
CA ILE A 210 -8.63 10.11 6.08
C ILE A 210 -7.22 9.68 5.69
N ALA A 211 -6.92 8.38 5.73
CA ALA A 211 -5.62 7.87 5.31
C ALA A 211 -5.31 8.28 3.86
N PHE A 212 -6.19 7.96 2.91
CA PHE A 212 -5.90 8.22 1.50
C PHE A 212 -5.98 9.70 1.09
N LEU A 213 -6.70 10.55 1.84
CA LEU A 213 -6.68 12.00 1.62
C LEU A 213 -5.46 12.69 2.24
N LYS A 214 -4.92 12.17 3.35
CA LYS A 214 -3.80 12.78 4.08
C LYS A 214 -2.42 12.22 3.70
N PHE A 215 -2.32 11.14 2.94
CA PHE A 215 -1.03 10.54 2.52
C PHE A 215 -0.57 10.95 1.13
#